data_AF-A0A351R189-F1
#
_entry.id   AF-A0A351R189-F1
#
_cell.length_a   1.000
_cell.length_b   1.000
_cell.length_c   1.000
_cell.angle_alpha   90.00
_cell.angle_beta   90.00
_cell.angle_gamma   90.00
#
_symmetry.space_group_name_H-M   'P 1'
#
loop_
_entity.id
_entity.type
_entity.pdbx_description
1 polymer ?
#
loop_
_entity_poly.entity_id
_entity_poly.type
_entity_poly.pdbx_seq_one_letter_code
_entity_poly.pdbx_strand_id
1 'polypeptide(L)'
;MKNRKRLLKTVGLLTAATVMTVSFNTESVLAYSTREEPAIVASEEDPYENVTKINLKDMFNQNQEDYYIYFYMVQCPFCNQVKDKMLNFAAENDNVYFVDYALRENRPLQKYNWAATRSKYNKKIGYVDSDGNKVFLPGESEEKYQNMKNDYGKRMRFNFVTITPEDIPAFPGSQVGDIYTDIQTPEIDYASITKYEDMLIAGVPALYRISNGKITEFYFDSVEIEEFFNSIGR
;
A
#
# COMPACT_ATOMS: atom_id res chain seq x y z
N MET A 1 -69.85 -11.01 -26.85
CA MET A 1 -70.04 -11.11 -28.33
C MET A 1 -68.81 -10.51 -29.01
N LYS A 2 -67.96 -11.37 -29.59
CA LYS A 2 -67.51 -11.44 -31.01
C LYS A 2 -66.60 -10.29 -31.48
N ASN A 3 -65.28 -10.53 -31.59
CA ASN A 3 -64.51 -11.11 -32.73
C ASN A 3 -64.34 -10.11 -33.90
N ARG A 4 -63.15 -9.82 -34.45
CA ARG A 4 -62.25 -10.65 -35.30
C ARG A 4 -60.94 -9.86 -35.52
N LYS A 5 -59.69 -10.38 -35.46
CA LYS A 5 -58.93 -11.40 -36.24
C LYS A 5 -58.68 -11.10 -37.74
N ARG A 6 -57.40 -10.90 -38.13
CA ARG A 6 -56.60 -11.50 -39.25
C ARG A 6 -55.27 -10.70 -39.44
N LEU A 7 -54.01 -11.19 -39.47
CA LEU A 7 -53.30 -12.39 -40.03
C LEU A 7 -53.55 -12.55 -41.55
N LEU A 8 -52.59 -12.68 -42.50
CA LEU A 8 -51.22 -13.21 -42.56
C LEU A 8 -50.52 -12.86 -43.92
N LYS A 9 -49.17 -12.92 -43.92
CA LYS A 9 -48.20 -13.59 -44.85
C LYS A 9 -48.21 -13.40 -46.38
N THR A 10 -46.99 -13.24 -46.91
CA THR A 10 -46.25 -14.13 -47.88
C THR A 10 -44.81 -13.56 -48.00
N VAL A 11 -43.66 -14.21 -47.76
CA VAL A 11 -42.99 -15.48 -48.16
C VAL A 11 -42.53 -15.53 -49.63
N GLY A 12 -41.20 -15.48 -49.82
CA GLY A 12 -40.43 -16.44 -50.63
C GLY A 12 -39.76 -15.94 -51.92
N LEU A 13 -38.42 -16.03 -52.00
CA LEU A 13 -37.74 -17.07 -52.80
C LEU A 13 -36.20 -17.05 -52.61
N LEU A 14 -35.63 -18.23 -52.35
CA LEU A 14 -34.21 -18.57 -52.49
C LEU A 14 -33.94 -19.01 -53.94
N THR A 15 -32.79 -18.65 -54.50
CA THR A 15 -32.04 -19.51 -55.43
C THR A 15 -30.53 -19.28 -55.26
N ALA A 16 -29.79 -20.38 -55.09
CA ALA A 16 -28.34 -20.43 -55.13
C ALA A 16 -27.90 -21.18 -56.41
N ALA A 17 -26.82 -20.74 -57.05
CA ALA A 17 -25.99 -21.60 -57.91
C ALA A 17 -24.59 -20.99 -58.11
N THR A 18 -23.62 -21.90 -58.04
CA THR A 18 -22.15 -21.78 -57.95
C THR A 18 -21.49 -21.51 -59.31
N VAL A 19 -20.23 -21.02 -59.33
CA VAL A 19 -19.02 -21.69 -59.87
C VAL A 19 -17.84 -20.70 -59.97
N MET A 20 -16.66 -21.23 -59.65
CA MET A 20 -15.34 -20.61 -59.46
C MET A 20 -14.73 -19.96 -60.71
N THR A 21 -13.93 -18.93 -60.50
CA THR A 21 -12.65 -18.76 -61.21
C THR A 21 -11.55 -18.42 -60.20
N VAL A 22 -10.44 -19.16 -60.30
CA VAL A 22 -9.20 -18.96 -59.52
C VAL A 22 -8.18 -18.31 -60.45
N SER A 23 -7.22 -17.58 -59.86
CA SER A 23 -5.89 -17.19 -60.37
C SER A 23 -5.77 -15.82 -61.05
N PHE A 24 -4.73 -14.99 -60.87
CA PHE A 24 -3.47 -15.03 -60.10
C PHE A 24 -3.04 -13.58 -59.74
N ASN A 25 -2.30 -13.46 -58.63
CA ASN A 25 -1.22 -12.51 -58.29
C ASN A 25 -1.46 -10.98 -58.36
N THR A 26 -1.31 -10.33 -57.20
CA THR A 26 -0.20 -9.39 -57.00
C THR A 26 0.29 -9.42 -55.55
N GLU A 27 1.58 -9.64 -55.39
CA GLU A 27 2.32 -9.52 -54.15
C GLU A 27 2.31 -8.07 -53.65
N SER A 28 2.09 -7.87 -52.36
CA SER A 28 2.84 -6.87 -51.60
C SER A 28 2.91 -7.31 -50.14
N VAL A 29 3.89 -8.17 -49.86
CA VAL A 29 4.37 -8.41 -48.50
C VAL A 29 5.22 -7.19 -48.13
N LEU A 30 4.59 -6.16 -47.56
CA LEU A 30 5.33 -5.14 -46.82
C LEU A 30 5.65 -5.72 -45.44
N ALA A 31 6.85 -6.30 -45.37
CA ALA A 31 7.50 -6.70 -44.13
C ALA A 31 7.65 -5.50 -43.19
N TYR A 32 6.70 -5.33 -42.27
CA TYR A 32 6.95 -4.60 -41.04
C TYR A 32 7.76 -5.51 -40.11
N SER A 33 9.07 -5.51 -40.35
CA SER A 33 10.06 -5.90 -39.35
C SER A 33 10.00 -4.88 -38.22
N THR A 34 9.09 -5.07 -37.28
CA THR A 34 9.29 -4.57 -35.93
C THR A 34 10.24 -5.57 -35.29
N ARG A 35 11.53 -5.20 -35.25
CA ARG A 35 12.44 -5.80 -34.29
C ARG A 35 11.79 -5.55 -32.93
N GLU A 36 11.24 -6.61 -32.33
CA GLU A 36 11.18 -6.70 -30.88
C GLU A 36 12.64 -6.66 -30.43
N GLU A 37 13.17 -5.46 -30.20
CA GLU A 37 14.24 -5.33 -29.22
C GLU A 37 13.67 -5.97 -27.96
N PRO A 38 14.30 -7.02 -27.41
CA PRO A 38 13.94 -7.43 -26.07
C PRO A 38 14.15 -6.17 -25.23
N ALA A 39 13.06 -5.66 -24.64
CA ALA A 39 13.19 -4.74 -23.55
C ALA A 39 14.15 -5.43 -22.59
N ILE A 40 15.36 -4.88 -22.50
CA ILE A 40 16.30 -5.28 -21.46
C ILE A 40 15.57 -4.83 -20.21
N VAL A 41 14.81 -5.75 -19.62
CA VAL A 41 14.44 -5.66 -18.22
C VAL A 41 15.79 -5.69 -17.55
N ALA A 42 16.33 -4.51 -17.25
CA ALA A 42 17.35 -4.40 -16.24
C ALA A 42 16.77 -5.20 -15.08
N SER A 43 17.37 -6.34 -14.77
CA SER A 43 17.10 -7.00 -13.51
C SER A 43 17.33 -5.90 -12.48
N GLU A 44 16.27 -5.41 -11.85
CA GLU A 44 16.42 -4.51 -10.72
C GLU A 44 17.21 -5.34 -9.70
N GLU A 45 18.53 -5.13 -9.66
CA GLU A 45 19.41 -5.75 -8.68
C GLU A 45 18.80 -5.46 -7.32
N ASP A 46 18.66 -6.49 -6.48
CA ASP A 46 18.00 -6.30 -5.20
C ASP A 46 18.85 -5.31 -4.39
N PRO A 47 18.34 -4.10 -4.08
CA PRO A 47 19.14 -3.06 -3.47
C PRO A 47 19.61 -3.43 -2.06
N TYR A 48 19.08 -4.51 -1.50
CA TYR A 48 19.39 -5.04 -0.18
C TYR A 48 20.24 -6.32 -0.26
N GLU A 49 20.91 -6.62 -1.38
CA GLU A 49 21.73 -7.85 -1.51
C GLU A 49 22.82 -7.99 -0.43
N ASN A 50 23.44 -6.89 -0.02
CA ASN A 50 24.61 -6.90 0.87
C ASN A 50 24.28 -6.69 2.36
N VAL A 51 23.02 -6.88 2.77
CA VAL A 51 22.61 -6.75 4.18
C VAL A 51 22.37 -8.12 4.83
N THR A 52 22.34 -8.16 6.17
CA THR A 52 22.00 -9.40 6.89
C THR A 52 20.50 -9.66 6.83
N LYS A 53 20.09 -10.60 5.98
CA LYS A 53 18.69 -11.02 5.83
C LYS A 53 18.33 -12.16 6.77
N ILE A 54 17.14 -12.09 7.37
CA ILE A 54 16.57 -13.16 8.21
C ILE A 54 15.12 -13.44 7.80
N ASN A 55 14.55 -14.53 8.34
CA ASN A 55 13.11 -14.78 8.22
C ASN A 55 12.36 -14.18 9.42
N LEU A 56 11.06 -13.91 9.23
CA LEU A 56 10.16 -13.46 10.31
C LEU A 56 10.24 -14.37 11.54
N LYS A 57 10.29 -15.69 11.34
CA LYS A 57 10.36 -16.68 12.44
C LYS A 57 11.59 -16.54 13.33
N ASP A 58 12.66 -15.93 12.80
CA ASP A 58 13.93 -15.79 13.48
C ASP A 58 14.06 -14.40 14.13
N MET A 59 13.06 -13.51 14.00
CA MET A 59 13.16 -12.12 14.41
C MET A 59 13.44 -11.91 15.91
N PHE A 60 13.05 -12.86 16.77
CA PHE A 60 13.29 -12.79 18.22
C PHE A 60 14.53 -13.61 18.65
N ASN A 61 15.19 -14.29 17.71
CA ASN A 61 16.26 -15.27 17.96
C ASN A 61 17.65 -14.73 17.56
N GLN A 62 17.95 -13.48 17.93
CA GLN A 62 19.26 -12.88 17.69
C GLN A 62 20.14 -13.01 18.94
N ASN A 63 21.46 -13.06 18.74
CA ASN A 63 22.42 -13.22 19.84
C ASN A 63 22.61 -11.93 20.65
N GLN A 64 22.37 -10.77 20.03
CA GLN A 64 22.46 -9.47 20.67
C GLN A 64 21.22 -9.18 21.53
N GLU A 65 21.42 -8.49 22.65
CA GLU A 65 20.30 -8.03 23.50
C GLU A 65 19.53 -6.88 22.85
N ASP A 66 20.22 -5.99 22.13
CA ASP A 66 19.66 -4.83 21.43
C ASP A 66 19.94 -4.92 19.93
N TYR A 67 18.90 -4.90 19.11
CA TYR A 67 19.01 -4.98 17.65
C TYR A 67 17.78 -4.40 16.94
N TYR A 68 17.90 -4.23 15.63
CA TYR A 68 16.87 -3.68 14.76
C TYR A 68 16.42 -4.69 13.70
N ILE A 69 15.11 -4.75 13.47
CA ILE A 69 14.52 -5.53 12.38
C ILE A 69 13.80 -4.58 11.41
N TYR A 70 14.26 -4.53 10.17
CA TYR A 70 13.66 -3.73 9.10
C TYR A 70 12.92 -4.62 8.10
N PHE A 71 11.62 -4.39 7.97
CA PHE A 71 10.76 -5.06 6.99
C PHE A 71 10.64 -4.20 5.74
N TYR A 72 10.88 -4.81 4.58
CA TYR A 72 10.89 -4.14 3.29
C TYR A 72 10.29 -5.00 2.18
N MET A 73 10.09 -4.39 1.00
CA MET A 73 9.91 -5.09 -0.27
C MET A 73 10.71 -4.32 -1.32
N VAL A 74 11.31 -5.01 -2.29
CA VAL A 74 12.11 -4.36 -3.35
C VAL A 74 11.29 -3.32 -4.13
N GLN A 75 10.05 -3.67 -4.48
CA GLN A 75 9.16 -2.83 -5.28
C GLN A 75 8.32 -1.84 -4.46
N CYS A 76 8.65 -1.61 -3.18
CA CYS A 76 7.90 -0.73 -2.30
C CYS A 76 8.41 0.72 -2.42
N PRO A 77 7.59 1.67 -2.94
CA PRO A 77 8.03 3.04 -3.16
C PRO A 77 8.45 3.76 -1.88
N PHE A 78 7.76 3.53 -0.78
CA PHE A 78 8.10 4.09 0.53
C PHE A 78 9.40 3.50 1.10
N CYS A 79 9.66 2.22 0.84
CA CYS A 79 10.92 1.58 1.20
C CYS A 79 12.09 2.22 0.42
N ASN A 80 11.86 2.59 -0.84
CA ASN A 80 12.86 3.31 -1.65
C ASN A 80 13.18 4.72 -1.12
N GLN A 81 12.24 5.38 -0.44
CA GLN A 81 12.49 6.71 0.14
C GLN A 81 13.51 6.69 1.28
N VAL A 82 13.55 5.61 2.07
CA VAL A 82 14.46 5.46 3.23
C VAL A 82 15.65 4.54 2.96
N LYS A 83 15.72 3.95 1.75
CA LYS A 83 16.68 2.92 1.35
C LYS A 83 18.13 3.28 1.69
N ASP A 84 18.62 4.41 1.19
CA ASP A 84 20.04 4.76 1.33
C ASP A 84 20.42 4.99 2.81
N LYS A 85 19.54 5.63 3.59
CA LYS A 85 19.74 5.82 5.04
C LYS A 85 19.74 4.48 5.78
N MET A 86 18.85 3.58 5.40
CA MET A 86 18.75 2.24 6.01
C MET A 86 19.98 1.38 5.69
N LEU A 87 20.47 1.43 4.45
CA LEU A 87 21.71 0.74 4.05
C LEU A 87 22.93 1.31 4.78
N ASN A 88 23.04 2.63 4.89
CA ASN A 88 24.13 3.27 5.64
C ASN A 88 24.07 2.90 7.12
N PHE A 89 22.88 2.94 7.73
CA PHE A 89 22.70 2.54 9.13
C PHE A 89 23.09 1.08 9.35
N ALA A 90 22.74 0.17 8.43
CA ALA A 90 23.16 -1.23 8.50
C ALA A 90 24.66 -1.44 8.23
N ALA A 91 25.30 -0.58 7.44
CA ALA A 91 26.75 -0.63 7.23
C ALA A 91 27.54 -0.14 8.46
N GLU A 92 26.95 0.77 9.24
CA GLU A 92 27.55 1.33 10.46
C GLU A 92 27.24 0.51 11.73
N ASN A 93 26.26 -0.41 11.67
CA ASN A 93 25.78 -1.17 12.82
C ASN A 93 25.63 -2.66 12.47
N ASP A 94 26.26 -3.54 13.24
CA ASP A 94 26.24 -5.00 13.02
C ASP A 94 24.99 -5.72 13.57
N ASN A 95 24.07 -4.98 14.18
CA ASN A 95 22.85 -5.48 14.82
C ASN A 95 21.58 -5.05 14.06
N VAL A 96 21.64 -4.96 12.74
CA VAL A 96 20.52 -4.59 11.87
C VAL A 96 20.20 -5.72 10.90
N TYR A 97 18.97 -6.21 10.98
CA TYR A 97 18.51 -7.35 10.19
C TYR A 97 17.36 -6.95 9.28
N PHE A 98 17.32 -7.54 8.09
CA PHE A 98 16.35 -7.22 7.06
C PHE A 98 15.43 -8.42 6.82
N VAL A 99 14.14 -8.14 6.68
CA VAL A 99 13.12 -9.15 6.39
C VAL A 99 12.38 -8.73 5.11
N ASP A 100 12.56 -9.52 4.04
CA ASP A 100 11.84 -9.31 2.80
C ASP A 100 10.39 -9.79 2.96
N TYR A 101 9.47 -8.83 3.07
CA TYR A 101 8.05 -9.05 3.27
C TYR A 101 7.34 -9.58 2.01
N ALA A 102 7.99 -9.54 0.83
CA ALA A 102 7.45 -10.11 -0.39
C ALA A 102 7.34 -11.64 -0.29
N LEU A 103 8.30 -12.26 0.38
CA LEU A 103 8.39 -13.70 0.63
C LEU A 103 7.24 -14.18 1.52
N ARG A 104 6.67 -15.34 1.19
CA ARG A 104 5.44 -15.84 1.83
C ARG A 104 5.68 -16.23 3.29
N GLU A 105 6.83 -16.82 3.58
CA GLU A 105 7.31 -17.23 4.89
C GLU A 105 7.51 -16.05 5.86
N ASN A 106 7.66 -14.83 5.33
CA ASN A 106 7.85 -13.62 6.10
C ASN A 106 6.55 -12.84 6.34
N ARG A 107 5.42 -13.38 5.88
CA ARG A 107 4.10 -12.78 6.13
C ARG A 107 3.56 -13.26 7.48
N PRO A 108 3.07 -12.34 8.33
CA PRO A 108 2.30 -12.66 9.52
C PRO A 108 1.18 -13.64 9.26
N LEU A 109 0.90 -14.47 10.28
CA LEU A 109 -0.25 -15.38 10.26
C LEU A 109 -1.58 -14.61 10.22
N GLN A 110 -1.60 -13.43 10.84
CA GLN A 110 -2.77 -12.55 10.91
C GLN A 110 -2.51 -11.25 10.14
N LYS A 111 -3.53 -10.78 9.42
CA LYS A 111 -3.46 -9.48 8.74
C LYS A 111 -3.93 -8.37 9.67
N TYR A 112 -3.20 -7.26 9.67
CA TYR A 112 -3.63 -6.07 10.38
C TYR A 112 -4.94 -5.51 9.81
N ASN A 113 -5.88 -5.14 10.69
CA ASN A 113 -7.19 -4.65 10.30
C ASN A 113 -7.21 -3.11 10.18
N TRP A 114 -6.72 -2.62 9.04
CA TRP A 114 -6.80 -1.19 8.71
C TRP A 114 -8.22 -0.65 8.67
N ALA A 115 -9.21 -1.45 8.25
CA ALA A 115 -10.60 -1.01 8.18
C ALA A 115 -11.16 -0.66 9.57
N ALA A 116 -10.87 -1.49 10.58
CA ALA A 116 -11.26 -1.19 11.96
C ALA A 116 -10.56 0.06 12.50
N THR A 117 -9.27 0.22 12.21
CA THR A 117 -8.48 1.40 12.63
C THR A 117 -9.05 2.68 12.00
N ARG A 118 -9.29 2.68 10.68
CA ARG A 118 -9.88 3.80 9.97
C ARG A 118 -11.29 4.10 10.45
N SER A 119 -12.10 3.07 10.73
CA SER A 119 -13.44 3.25 11.32
C SER A 119 -13.39 3.95 12.70
N LYS A 120 -12.38 3.66 13.52
CA LYS A 120 -12.18 4.30 14.84
C LYS A 120 -11.72 5.76 14.71
N TYR A 121 -10.86 6.07 13.73
CA TYR A 121 -10.08 7.32 13.73
C TYR A 121 -10.34 8.28 12.57
N ASN A 122 -10.82 7.80 11.43
CA ASN A 122 -11.12 8.65 10.27
C ASN A 122 -12.53 9.21 10.42
N LYS A 123 -12.62 10.51 10.66
CA LYS A 123 -13.89 11.20 10.89
C LYS A 123 -13.88 12.58 10.26
N LYS A 124 -15.07 13.09 9.96
CA LYS A 124 -15.26 14.47 9.51
C LYS A 124 -14.84 15.42 10.63
N ILE A 125 -13.95 16.35 10.30
CA ILE A 125 -13.47 17.37 11.24
C ILE A 125 -13.77 18.79 10.75
N GLY A 126 -14.23 18.95 9.51
CA GLY A 126 -14.49 20.26 8.93
C GLY A 126 -15.04 20.17 7.52
N TYR A 127 -15.05 21.31 6.86
CA TYR A 127 -15.41 21.46 5.45
C TYR A 127 -14.72 22.69 4.86
N VAL A 128 -14.70 22.80 3.54
CA VAL A 128 -14.31 24.01 2.80
C VAL A 128 -15.56 24.83 2.52
N ASP A 129 -15.57 26.11 2.91
CA ASP A 129 -16.70 27.01 2.69
C ASP A 129 -16.75 27.56 1.25
N SER A 130 -17.76 28.39 0.95
CA SER A 130 -17.95 28.99 -0.38
C SER A 130 -16.82 29.89 -0.83
N ASP A 131 -16.04 30.43 0.12
CA ASP A 131 -14.91 31.32 -0.14
C ASP A 131 -13.59 30.54 -0.27
N GLY A 132 -13.64 29.20 -0.14
CA GLY A 132 -12.49 28.31 -0.23
C GLY A 132 -11.73 28.16 1.08
N ASN A 133 -12.25 28.65 2.20
CA ASN A 133 -11.59 28.55 3.51
C ASN A 133 -11.93 27.24 4.20
N LYS A 134 -10.94 26.67 4.89
CA LYS A 134 -11.16 25.52 5.78
C LYS A 134 -11.86 25.97 7.06
N VAL A 135 -13.01 25.37 7.35
CA VAL A 135 -13.79 25.59 8.57
C VAL A 135 -13.83 24.29 9.37
N PHE A 136 -13.25 24.29 10.56
CA PHE A 136 -13.29 23.14 11.47
C PHE A 136 -14.58 23.11 12.30
N LEU A 137 -15.08 21.91 12.56
CA LEU A 137 -16.21 21.70 13.46
C LEU A 137 -15.85 22.10 14.90
N PRO A 138 -16.85 22.43 15.76
CA PRO A 138 -16.58 22.79 17.15
C PRO A 138 -15.71 21.75 17.87
N GLY A 139 -14.60 22.21 18.45
CA GLY A 139 -13.65 21.33 19.15
C GLY A 139 -12.73 20.50 18.25
N GLU A 140 -12.70 20.78 16.95
CA GLU A 140 -11.75 20.21 15.99
C GLU A 140 -10.71 21.25 15.55
N SER A 141 -9.47 20.81 15.35
CA SER A 141 -8.35 21.60 14.86
C SER A 141 -7.23 20.67 14.39
N GLU A 142 -6.31 21.12 13.54
CA GLU A 142 -5.16 20.31 13.15
C GLU A 142 -4.25 19.99 14.36
N GLU A 143 -4.05 20.96 15.25
CA GLU A 143 -3.22 20.83 16.47
C GLU A 143 -3.69 19.69 17.39
N LYS A 144 -5.00 19.47 17.50
CA LYS A 144 -5.58 18.37 18.28
C LYS A 144 -5.05 17.01 17.84
N TYR A 145 -4.86 16.82 16.54
CA TYR A 145 -4.41 15.54 15.97
C TYR A 145 -2.90 15.39 15.95
N GLN A 146 -2.14 16.50 15.89
CA GLN A 146 -0.68 16.48 15.92
C GLN A 146 -0.12 15.92 17.24
N ASN A 147 -0.84 16.10 18.35
CA ASN A 147 -0.41 15.70 19.69
C ASN A 147 -1.11 14.43 20.20
N MET A 148 -1.94 13.78 19.38
CA MET A 148 -2.71 12.61 19.78
C MET A 148 -1.79 11.38 19.92
N LYS A 149 -2.06 10.58 20.95
CA LYS A 149 -1.42 9.26 21.17
C LYS A 149 -2.48 8.18 21.20
N ASN A 150 -2.11 6.99 20.73
CA ASN A 150 -2.96 5.81 20.82
C ASN A 150 -2.94 5.21 22.24
N ASP A 151 -3.71 4.15 22.45
CA ASP A 151 -3.87 3.50 23.77
C ASP A 151 -2.54 2.92 24.32
N TYR A 152 -1.51 2.78 23.46
CA TYR A 152 -0.17 2.29 23.80
C TYR A 152 0.89 3.40 23.90
N GLY A 153 0.46 4.67 23.91
CA GLY A 153 1.35 5.82 24.08
C GLY A 153 2.16 6.23 22.84
N LYS A 154 1.94 5.57 21.69
CA LYS A 154 2.55 5.95 20.40
C LYS A 154 1.85 7.18 19.84
N ARG A 155 2.64 8.18 19.40
CA ARG A 155 2.11 9.35 18.68
C ARG A 155 1.46 8.91 17.37
N MET A 156 0.21 9.30 17.17
CA MET A 156 -0.56 8.98 15.98
C MET A 156 -0.33 10.02 14.90
N ARG A 157 -0.09 9.60 13.66
CA ARG A 157 0.03 10.50 12.51
C ARG A 157 -1.27 10.49 11.70
N PHE A 158 -1.74 11.67 11.35
CA PHE A 158 -2.93 11.88 10.55
C PHE A 158 -2.60 12.73 9.33
N ASN A 159 -3.14 12.34 8.18
CA ASN A 159 -3.34 13.25 7.06
C ASN A 159 -4.71 13.93 7.20
N PHE A 160 -4.87 15.08 6.55
CA PHE A 160 -6.15 15.77 6.44
C PHE A 160 -6.58 15.80 4.98
N VAL A 161 -7.64 15.06 4.68
CA VAL A 161 -8.13 14.88 3.30
C VAL A 161 -9.31 15.83 3.09
N THR A 162 -9.19 16.70 2.08
CA THR A 162 -10.34 17.46 1.58
C THR A 162 -10.98 16.63 0.47
N ILE A 163 -12.20 16.17 0.71
CA ILE A 163 -12.89 15.20 -0.14
C ILE A 163 -13.16 15.78 -1.53
N THR A 164 -12.61 15.12 -2.55
CA THR A 164 -12.97 15.33 -3.95
C THR A 164 -13.94 14.23 -4.42
N PRO A 165 -14.53 14.32 -5.62
CA PRO A 165 -15.38 13.25 -6.15
C PRO A 165 -14.71 11.87 -6.17
N GLU A 166 -13.39 11.83 -6.37
CA GLU A 166 -12.59 10.60 -6.42
C GLU A 166 -12.41 9.94 -5.04
N ASP A 167 -12.51 10.71 -3.95
CA ASP A 167 -12.31 10.24 -2.58
C ASP A 167 -13.56 9.59 -1.97
N ILE A 168 -14.74 9.90 -2.50
CA ILE A 168 -16.05 9.43 -1.96
C ILE A 168 -16.09 7.91 -1.69
N PRO A 169 -15.56 7.03 -2.57
CA PRO A 169 -15.54 5.59 -2.31
C PRO A 169 -14.71 5.19 -1.08
N ALA A 170 -13.64 5.93 -0.77
CA ALA A 170 -12.79 5.69 0.39
C ALA A 170 -13.38 6.25 1.69
N PHE A 171 -14.30 7.23 1.58
CA PHE A 171 -15.00 7.85 2.71
C PHE A 171 -16.52 7.80 2.51
N PRO A 172 -17.15 6.62 2.64
CA PRO A 172 -18.59 6.47 2.41
C PRO A 172 -19.43 7.41 3.30
N GLY A 173 -20.34 8.16 2.67
CA GLY A 173 -21.20 9.14 3.36
C GLY A 173 -20.61 10.55 3.48
N SER A 174 -19.38 10.77 3.00
CA SER A 174 -18.78 12.10 2.88
C SER A 174 -19.40 12.92 1.73
N GLN A 175 -19.18 14.24 1.77
CA GLN A 175 -19.54 15.16 0.70
C GLN A 175 -18.29 15.86 0.17
N VAL A 176 -18.31 16.26 -1.11
CA VAL A 176 -17.24 17.05 -1.71
C VAL A 176 -17.03 18.33 -0.89
N GLY A 177 -15.77 18.63 -0.56
CA GLY A 177 -15.39 19.74 0.29
C GLY A 177 -15.35 19.40 1.78
N ASP A 178 -15.82 18.23 2.22
CA ASP A 178 -15.62 17.78 3.60
C ASP A 178 -14.13 17.62 3.91
N ILE A 179 -13.74 17.84 5.16
CA ILE A 179 -12.38 17.61 5.64
C ILE A 179 -12.42 16.44 6.63
N TYR A 180 -11.68 15.37 6.32
CA TYR A 180 -11.58 14.18 7.14
C TYR A 180 -10.15 13.97 7.66
N THR A 181 -10.05 13.37 8.85
CA THR A 181 -8.80 12.74 9.26
C THR A 181 -8.58 11.45 8.50
N ASP A 182 -7.31 11.16 8.20
CA ASP A 182 -6.88 9.87 7.67
C ASP A 182 -5.68 9.37 8.48
N ILE A 183 -5.91 8.36 9.32
CA ILE A 183 -4.89 7.76 10.18
C ILE A 183 -3.82 7.04 9.36
N GLN A 184 -2.56 7.40 9.60
CA GLN A 184 -1.39 6.82 8.95
C GLN A 184 -0.64 5.82 9.83
N THR A 185 -0.72 5.96 11.17
CA THR A 185 -0.02 5.08 12.12
C THR A 185 -0.93 3.94 12.58
N PRO A 186 -0.49 2.67 12.56
CA PRO A 186 -1.27 1.57 13.11
C PRO A 186 -1.37 1.65 14.65
N GLU A 187 -2.41 1.03 15.20
CA GLU A 187 -2.64 0.87 16.63
C GLU A 187 -2.44 -0.60 17.00
N ILE A 188 -1.24 -0.95 17.45
CA ILE A 188 -0.82 -2.32 17.80
C ILE A 188 -0.06 -2.30 19.13
N ASP A 189 -0.38 -3.22 20.03
CA ASP A 189 0.37 -3.45 21.27
C ASP A 189 1.62 -4.30 21.02
N TYR A 190 2.62 -3.71 20.37
CA TYR A 190 3.87 -4.43 20.09
C TYR A 190 4.62 -4.86 21.35
N ALA A 191 4.46 -4.14 22.46
CA ALA A 191 5.11 -4.46 23.73
C ALA A 191 4.61 -5.80 24.32
N SER A 192 3.39 -6.22 23.98
CA SER A 192 2.82 -7.51 24.37
C SER A 192 3.31 -8.69 23.52
N ILE A 193 3.91 -8.43 22.35
CA ILE A 193 4.31 -9.49 21.41
C ILE A 193 5.71 -10.00 21.75
N THR A 194 5.79 -11.29 22.08
CA THR A 194 7.05 -11.94 22.47
C THR A 194 7.41 -13.14 21.58
N LYS A 195 6.63 -13.42 20.54
CA LYS A 195 6.87 -14.51 19.59
C LYS A 195 6.36 -14.13 18.21
N TYR A 196 6.96 -14.71 17.17
CA TYR A 196 6.71 -14.28 15.79
C TYR A 196 5.30 -14.63 15.29
N GLU A 197 4.66 -15.67 15.84
CA GLU A 197 3.33 -16.12 15.42
C GLU A 197 2.23 -15.09 15.75
N ASP A 198 2.46 -14.27 16.78
CA ASP A 198 1.56 -13.22 17.21
C ASP A 198 1.85 -11.87 16.53
N MET A 199 2.92 -11.80 15.71
CA MET A 199 3.30 -10.57 15.03
C MET A 199 2.21 -10.08 14.10
N LEU A 200 2.00 -8.77 14.10
CA LEU A 200 1.19 -8.04 13.15
C LEU A 200 2.07 -7.00 12.44
N ILE A 201 2.04 -6.99 11.12
CA ILE A 201 2.75 -6.01 10.31
C ILE A 201 1.70 -5.27 9.49
N ALA A 202 1.52 -3.98 9.80
CA ALA A 202 0.49 -3.17 9.16
C ALA A 202 0.83 -2.82 7.71
N GLY A 203 2.11 -2.91 7.34
CA GLY A 203 2.64 -2.56 6.02
C GLY A 203 4.16 -2.44 6.09
N VAL A 204 4.77 -2.17 4.94
CA VAL A 204 6.19 -1.88 4.81
C VAL A 204 6.38 -0.50 4.14
N PRO A 205 7.46 0.23 4.46
CA PRO A 205 8.55 -0.17 5.37
C PRO A 205 8.13 -0.13 6.84
N ALA A 206 8.76 -0.95 7.66
CA ALA A 206 8.59 -0.91 9.11
C ALA A 206 9.91 -1.28 9.80
N LEU A 207 10.28 -0.52 10.83
CA LEU A 207 11.48 -0.74 11.63
C LEU A 207 11.08 -1.01 13.08
N TYR A 208 11.62 -2.08 13.65
CA TYR A 208 11.40 -2.44 15.04
C TYR A 208 12.75 -2.45 15.76
N ARG A 209 12.78 -1.84 16.95
CA ARG A 209 13.87 -2.06 17.90
C ARG A 209 13.46 -3.15 18.87
N ILE A 210 14.31 -4.13 19.03
CA ILE A 210 14.13 -5.22 19.99
C ILE A 210 15.22 -5.11 21.05
N SER A 211 14.80 -5.08 22.31
CA SER A 211 15.67 -5.07 23.47
C SER A 211 15.24 -6.18 24.43
N ASN A 212 16.17 -7.05 24.84
CA ASN A 212 15.90 -8.17 25.74
C ASN A 212 14.72 -9.05 25.26
N GLY A 213 14.68 -9.33 23.95
CA GLY A 213 13.65 -10.16 23.32
C GLY A 213 12.26 -9.53 23.23
N LYS A 214 12.12 -8.22 23.49
CA LYS A 214 10.86 -7.49 23.41
C LYS A 214 10.95 -6.31 22.45
N ILE A 215 9.88 -6.06 21.71
CA ILE A 215 9.78 -4.85 20.89
C ILE A 215 9.64 -3.66 21.82
N THR A 216 10.62 -2.76 21.80
CA THR A 216 10.67 -1.56 22.66
C THR A 216 10.29 -0.31 21.89
N GLU A 217 10.58 -0.27 20.58
CA GLU A 217 10.25 0.85 19.71
C GLU A 217 9.81 0.32 18.34
N PHE A 218 8.93 1.07 17.67
CA PHE A 218 8.56 0.79 16.29
C PHE A 218 8.37 2.09 15.51
N TYR A 219 8.70 2.03 14.22
CA TYR A 219 8.60 3.11 13.26
C TYR A 219 7.92 2.59 12.01
N PHE A 220 6.76 3.15 11.70
CA PHE A 220 5.92 2.71 10.58
C PHE A 220 6.00 3.67 9.40
N ASP A 221 6.14 3.12 8.21
CA ASP A 221 6.28 3.85 6.95
C ASP A 221 7.57 4.68 6.87
N SER A 222 7.86 5.22 5.69
CA SER A 222 9.09 5.99 5.42
C SER A 222 9.21 7.17 6.36
N VAL A 223 8.12 7.87 6.64
CA VAL A 223 8.15 9.11 7.41
C VAL A 223 8.57 8.88 8.87
N GLU A 224 8.06 7.85 9.55
CA GLU A 224 8.48 7.61 10.94
C GLU A 224 9.91 7.05 11.02
N ILE A 225 10.34 6.32 9.99
CA ILE A 225 11.73 5.86 9.87
C ILE A 225 12.68 7.03 9.61
N GLU A 226 12.28 8.02 8.82
CA GLU A 226 13.03 9.26 8.69
C GLU A 226 13.11 10.03 10.01
N GLU A 227 12.03 10.09 10.78
CA GLU A 227 12.05 10.69 12.13
C GLU A 227 13.03 9.97 13.06
N PHE A 228 13.12 8.64 12.99
CA PHE A 228 14.14 7.87 13.70
C PHE A 228 15.57 8.29 13.30
N PHE A 229 15.88 8.33 12.00
CA PHE A 229 17.21 8.73 11.57
C PHE A 229 17.56 10.17 12.00
N ASN A 230 16.57 11.06 12.00
CA ASN A 230 16.73 12.44 12.47
C ASN A 230 16.94 12.54 14.00
N SER A 231 16.51 11.54 14.78
CA SER A 231 16.66 11.52 16.23
C SER A 231 18.02 10.98 16.67
N ILE A 232 18.62 10.05 15.91
CA ILE A 232 19.93 9.46 16.21
C ILE A 232 21.11 10.22 15.58
N GLY A 233 20.86 11.01 14.53
CA GLY A 233 21.87 11.82 13.84
C GLY A 233 22.18 13.17 14.49
N ARG A 234 21.81 13.36 15.77
CA ARG A 234 22.10 14.56 16.58
C ARG A 234 23.02 14.24 17.74
#